data_AF-A0A4R0PU22-F1
#
_entry.id   AF-A0A4R0PU22-F1
#
_cell.length_a   1.000
_cell.length_b   1.000
_cell.length_c   1.000
_cell.angle_alpha   90.00
_cell.angle_beta   90.00
_cell.angle_gamma   90.00
#
_symmetry.space_group_name_H-M   'P 1'
#
loop_
_entity.id
_entity.type
_entity.pdbx_description
1 polymer ?
#
loop_
_entity_poly.entity_id
_entity_poly.type
_entity_poly.pdbx_seq_one_letter_code
_entity_poly.pdbx_strand_id
1 'polypeptide(L)'
;MRLNIKNVMLMVMVLTITACEFSFNTPEEYFDRAALNSNEISRFGTYYFEGYQFYIKNVSGTAGMTCEKYLENSILHAEKNLEKVKNLRPTSATKPMLDASIILYNYVLTSYKTEHLKIAKMIDQHEPEEQIIKALTALDTKRYNEFIEKYNKLWKLADVYAKDNNIEVKKMPF
;
A
#
# COMPACT_ATOMS: atom_id res chain seq x y z
N MET A 1 40.60 16.84 40.48
CA MET A 1 40.06 15.48 40.26
C MET A 1 40.57 14.99 38.91
N ARG A 2 41.48 14.00 38.86
CA ARG A 2 42.01 13.47 37.59
C ARG A 2 41.03 12.41 37.07
N LEU A 3 40.36 12.68 35.95
CA LEU A 3 39.54 11.66 35.29
C LEU A 3 40.44 10.54 34.75
N ASN A 4 40.13 9.30 35.13
CA ASN A 4 40.86 8.11 34.67
C ASN A 4 40.52 7.87 33.19
N ILE A 5 41.55 7.82 32.32
CA ILE A 5 41.39 7.63 30.86
C ILE A 5 40.54 6.40 30.52
N LYS A 6 40.60 5.32 31.31
CA LYS A 6 39.72 4.15 31.13
C LYS A 6 38.24 4.47 31.35
N ASN A 7 37.92 5.33 32.31
CA ASN A 7 36.54 5.73 32.59
C ASN A 7 36.02 6.74 31.56
N VAL A 8 36.90 7.58 31.01
CA VAL A 8 36.55 8.49 29.89
C VAL A 8 36.29 7.69 28.61
N MET A 9 37.11 6.67 28.33
CA MET A 9 36.95 5.83 27.15
C MET A 9 35.65 4.98 27.20
N LEU A 10 35.28 4.49 28.38
CA LEU A 10 34.02 3.77 28.59
C LEU A 10 32.79 4.69 28.45
N MET A 11 32.89 5.95 28.90
CA MET A 11 31.81 6.94 28.79
C MET A 11 31.59 7.41 27.35
N VAL A 12 32.65 7.55 26.55
CA VAL A 12 32.59 7.87 25.12
C VAL A 12 32.01 6.70 24.30
N MET A 13 32.26 5.45 24.71
CA MET A 13 31.74 4.26 24.03
C MET A 13 30.24 4.01 24.26
N VAL A 14 29.68 4.49 25.38
CA VAL A 14 28.24 4.41 25.67
C VAL A 14 27.45 5.51 24.95
N LEU A 15 28.08 6.67 24.68
CA LEU A 15 27.45 7.80 23.98
C LEU A 15 27.35 7.62 22.46
N THR A 16 28.09 6.68 21.85
CA THR A 16 28.02 6.42 20.39
C THR A 16 26.90 5.46 19.99
N ILE A 17 26.26 4.76 20.93
CA ILE A 17 25.18 3.81 20.65
C ILE A 17 23.80 4.51 20.57
N THR A 18 23.72 5.77 21.01
CA THR A 18 22.52 6.62 20.89
C THR A 18 22.64 7.64 19.76
N ALA A 19 23.45 7.39 18.74
CA ALA A 19 23.33 8.15 17.50
C ALA A 19 21.91 7.91 16.98
N CYS A 20 21.01 8.86 17.28
CA CYS A 20 19.62 8.88 16.82
C CYS A 20 19.61 8.39 15.38
N GLU A 21 18.76 7.41 15.07
CA GLU A 21 18.44 7.07 13.69
C GLU A 21 17.93 8.36 13.04
N PHE A 22 18.83 9.13 12.42
CA PHE A 22 18.50 10.39 11.79
C PHE A 22 17.76 10.03 10.50
N SER A 23 16.46 9.76 10.64
CA SER A 23 15.56 9.57 9.53
C SER A 23 15.30 10.93 8.91
N PHE A 24 15.43 11.02 7.59
CA PHE A 24 15.03 12.21 6.85
C PHE A 24 13.52 12.40 6.81
N ASN A 25 12.76 11.42 7.28
CA ASN A 25 11.30 11.39 7.29
C ASN A 25 10.77 11.31 8.72
N THR A 26 9.63 11.96 8.97
CA THR A 26 8.93 11.85 10.25
C THR A 26 8.19 10.51 10.33
N PRO A 27 7.82 10.04 11.54
CA PRO A 27 7.01 8.84 11.66
C PRO A 27 5.71 8.86 10.86
N GLU A 28 5.03 10.00 10.82
CA GLU A 28 3.82 10.20 10.02
C GLU A 28 4.11 10.02 8.53
N GLU A 29 5.23 10.55 8.02
CA GLU A 29 5.58 10.35 6.61
C GLU A 29 5.83 8.89 6.25
N TYR A 30 6.42 8.09 7.16
CA TYR A 30 6.55 6.65 6.95
C TYR A 30 5.18 5.97 6.94
N PHE A 31 4.34 6.26 7.93
CA PHE A 31 3.02 5.65 8.06
C PHE A 31 2.12 6.01 6.87
N ASP A 32 2.06 7.28 6.50
CA ASP A 32 1.20 7.78 5.43
C ASP A 32 1.57 7.15 4.09
N ARG A 33 2.87 7.16 3.76
CA ARG A 33 3.33 6.69 2.46
C ARG A 33 3.30 5.17 2.37
N ALA A 34 3.69 4.45 3.43
CA ALA A 34 3.78 2.99 3.41
C ALA A 34 2.44 2.30 3.66
N ALA A 35 1.61 2.82 4.57
CA ALA A 35 0.37 2.18 4.99
C ALA A 35 -0.87 2.94 4.52
N LEU A 36 -1.03 4.22 4.86
CA LEU A 36 -2.29 4.94 4.60
C LEU A 36 -2.64 4.99 3.10
N ASN A 37 -1.65 5.31 2.25
CA ASN A 37 -1.83 5.33 0.80
C ASN A 37 -2.19 3.96 0.20
N SER A 38 -1.96 2.85 0.92
CA SER A 38 -2.38 1.51 0.47
C SER A 38 -3.91 1.35 0.48
N ASN A 39 -4.65 2.24 1.15
CA ASN A 39 -6.11 2.25 1.09
C ASN A 39 -6.64 2.51 -0.32
N GLU A 40 -5.89 3.21 -1.18
CA GLU A 40 -6.27 3.41 -2.59
C GLU A 40 -6.31 2.09 -3.39
N ILE A 41 -5.58 1.07 -2.94
CA ILE A 41 -5.55 -0.27 -3.55
C ILE A 41 -6.29 -1.33 -2.71
N SER A 42 -7.07 -0.90 -1.72
CA SER A 42 -7.85 -1.81 -0.85
C SER A 42 -8.99 -2.52 -1.59
N ARG A 43 -9.52 -1.88 -2.65
CA ARG A 43 -10.54 -2.45 -3.53
C ARG A 43 -9.88 -3.28 -4.62
N PHE A 44 -9.60 -4.53 -4.32
CA PHE A 44 -8.96 -5.49 -5.23
C PHE A 44 -9.94 -6.59 -5.66
N GLY A 45 -9.67 -7.25 -6.78
CA GLY A 45 -10.50 -8.36 -7.25
C GLY A 45 -11.84 -7.87 -7.80
N THR A 46 -12.91 -8.63 -7.60
CA THR A 46 -14.27 -8.20 -8.00
C THR A 46 -14.67 -6.88 -7.36
N TYR A 47 -14.25 -6.63 -6.11
CA TYR A 47 -14.58 -5.41 -5.37
C TYR A 47 -14.05 -4.14 -6.05
N TYR A 48 -12.98 -4.24 -6.85
CA TYR A 48 -12.51 -3.14 -7.69
C TYR A 48 -13.60 -2.68 -8.68
N PHE A 49 -14.21 -3.64 -9.38
CA PHE A 49 -15.19 -3.38 -10.43
C PHE A 49 -16.53 -2.92 -9.87
N GLU A 50 -16.92 -3.41 -8.70
CA GLU A 50 -18.06 -2.87 -7.94
C GLU A 50 -17.83 -1.39 -7.59
N GLY A 51 -16.60 -1.05 -7.17
CA GLY A 51 -16.19 0.32 -6.93
C GLY A 51 -16.27 1.20 -8.18
N TYR A 52 -15.83 0.69 -9.33
CA TYR A 52 -15.99 1.36 -10.63
C TYR A 52 -17.47 1.63 -10.95
N GLN A 53 -18.33 0.61 -10.85
CA GLN A 53 -19.76 0.72 -11.10
C GLN A 53 -20.44 1.73 -10.18
N PHE A 54 -20.04 1.77 -8.90
CA PHE A 54 -20.51 2.78 -7.97
C PHE A 54 -20.05 4.18 -8.37
N TYR A 55 -18.76 4.34 -8.72
CA TYR A 55 -18.17 5.62 -9.07
C TYR A 55 -18.86 6.28 -10.27
N ILE A 56 -19.01 5.55 -11.38
CA ILE A 56 -19.63 6.09 -12.60
C ILE A 56 -21.11 6.46 -12.44
N LYS A 57 -21.80 5.82 -11.49
CA LYS A 57 -23.22 6.08 -11.20
C LYS A 57 -23.43 7.27 -10.27
N ASN A 58 -22.49 7.52 -9.35
CA ASN A 58 -22.70 8.44 -8.23
C ASN A 58 -21.83 9.71 -8.31
N VAL A 59 -20.80 9.75 -9.15
CA VAL A 59 -19.90 10.90 -9.26
C VAL A 59 -20.21 11.71 -10.52
N SER A 60 -20.58 12.98 -10.32
CA SER A 60 -20.88 13.91 -11.41
C SER A 60 -19.67 14.08 -12.35
N GLY A 61 -19.91 14.17 -13.66
CA GLY A 61 -18.88 14.36 -14.67
C GLY A 61 -18.07 13.09 -15.03
N THR A 62 -18.47 11.93 -14.50
CA THR A 62 -17.80 10.64 -14.79
C THR A 62 -18.62 9.73 -15.71
N ALA A 63 -19.82 10.17 -16.09
CA ALA A 63 -20.66 9.50 -17.07
C ALA A 63 -19.90 9.41 -18.41
N GLY A 64 -19.63 8.18 -18.86
CA GLY A 64 -18.85 7.91 -20.06
C GLY A 64 -17.37 7.56 -19.82
N MET A 65 -16.90 7.55 -18.56
CA MET A 65 -15.58 7.00 -18.23
C MET A 65 -15.59 5.48 -18.43
N THR A 66 -14.71 4.98 -19.30
CA THR A 66 -14.54 3.54 -19.53
C THR A 66 -13.87 2.88 -18.33
N CYS A 67 -14.11 1.58 -18.15
CA CYS A 67 -13.51 0.78 -17.10
C CYS A 67 -11.98 0.71 -17.27
N GLU A 68 -11.50 0.56 -18.52
CA GLU A 68 -10.08 0.61 -18.83
C GLU A 68 -9.47 1.95 -18.41
N LYS A 69 -10.14 3.07 -18.68
CA LYS A 69 -9.61 4.39 -18.29
C LYS A 69 -9.57 4.59 -16.78
N TYR A 70 -10.59 4.10 -16.08
CA TYR A 70 -10.63 4.11 -14.62
C TYR A 70 -9.47 3.27 -14.02
N LEU A 71 -9.17 2.12 -14.63
CA LEU A 71 -8.06 1.26 -14.26
C LEU A 71 -6.69 1.85 -14.58
N GLU A 72 -6.51 2.49 -15.73
CA GLU A 72 -5.28 3.22 -16.06
C GLU A 72 -4.93 4.26 -15.01
N ASN A 73 -5.93 5.05 -14.58
CA ASN A 73 -5.74 6.02 -13.51
C ASN A 73 -5.33 5.30 -12.21
N SER A 74 -6.02 4.23 -11.84
CA SER A 74 -5.71 3.44 -10.64
C SER A 74 -4.28 2.87 -10.68
N ILE A 75 -3.81 2.40 -11.84
CA ILE A 75 -2.43 1.94 -12.07
C ILE A 75 -1.45 3.09 -11.84
N LEU A 76 -1.68 4.26 -12.46
CA LEU A 76 -0.80 5.43 -12.32
C LEU A 76 -0.68 5.89 -10.86
N HIS A 77 -1.80 5.91 -10.14
CA HIS A 77 -1.82 6.24 -8.71
C HIS A 77 -1.05 5.22 -7.87
N ALA A 78 -1.27 3.92 -8.12
CA ALA A 78 -0.57 2.84 -7.43
C ALA A 78 0.95 2.85 -7.71
N GLU A 79 1.38 3.10 -8.94
CA GLU A 79 2.80 3.26 -9.29
C GLU A 79 3.44 4.46 -8.58
N LYS A 80 2.76 5.61 -8.60
CA LYS A 80 3.23 6.80 -7.88
C LYS A 80 3.39 6.53 -6.39
N ASN A 81 2.44 5.83 -5.77
CA ASN A 81 2.52 5.49 -4.36
C ASN A 81 3.62 4.46 -4.07
N LEU A 82 3.82 3.46 -4.93
CA LEU A 82 4.95 2.54 -4.83
C LEU A 82 6.29 3.29 -4.85
N GLU A 83 6.47 4.25 -5.77
CA GLU A 83 7.69 5.06 -5.82
C GLU A 83 7.87 5.94 -4.58
N LYS A 84 6.79 6.51 -4.01
CA LYS A 84 6.86 7.23 -2.72
C LYS A 84 7.40 6.34 -1.60
N VAL A 85 7.02 5.06 -1.57
CA VAL A 85 7.50 4.09 -0.56
C VAL A 85 8.95 3.74 -0.79
N LYS A 86 9.35 3.45 -2.03
CA LYS A 86 10.76 3.16 -2.39
C LYS A 86 11.71 4.31 -2.09
N ASN A 87 11.22 5.55 -2.13
CA ASN A 87 12.00 6.75 -1.82
C ASN A 87 12.17 7.02 -0.33
N LEU A 88 11.49 6.26 0.55
CA LEU A 88 11.73 6.34 2.00
C LEU A 88 13.04 5.63 2.36
N ARG A 89 13.83 6.25 3.23
CA ARG A 89 15.07 5.64 3.72
C ARG A 89 14.73 4.57 4.76
N PRO A 90 15.00 3.27 4.53
CA PRO A 90 14.68 2.25 5.52
C PRO A 90 15.55 2.40 6.77
N THR A 91 14.94 2.24 7.93
CA THR A 91 15.62 2.04 9.23
C THR A 91 15.32 0.64 9.76
N SER A 92 15.95 0.25 10.87
CA SER A 92 15.69 -1.05 11.49
C SER A 92 14.20 -1.23 11.86
N ALA A 93 13.56 -0.17 12.36
CA ALA A 93 12.16 -0.16 12.76
C ALA A 93 11.18 -0.08 11.58
N THR A 94 11.51 0.65 10.51
CA THR A 94 10.57 0.88 9.40
C THR A 94 10.64 -0.18 8.31
N LYS A 95 11.80 -0.85 8.14
CA LYS A 95 12.04 -1.77 7.02
C LYS A 95 10.96 -2.84 6.84
N PRO A 96 10.47 -3.55 7.88
CA PRO A 96 9.44 -4.58 7.69
C PRO A 96 8.14 -4.04 7.08
N MET A 97 7.70 -2.84 7.49
CA MET A 97 6.51 -2.17 6.97
C MET A 97 6.71 -1.74 5.52
N LEU A 98 7.88 -1.14 5.20
CA LEU A 98 8.22 -0.73 3.84
C LEU A 98 8.27 -1.91 2.88
N ASP A 99 8.94 -3.01 3.28
CA ASP A 99 9.01 -4.23 2.47
C ASP A 99 7.61 -4.81 2.21
N ALA A 100 6.74 -4.86 3.23
CA ALA A 100 5.38 -5.35 3.09
C ALA A 100 4.54 -4.48 2.15
N SER A 101 4.69 -3.15 2.24
CA SER A 101 4.04 -2.19 1.36
C SER A 101 4.48 -2.39 -0.11
N ILE A 102 5.78 -2.51 -0.36
CA ILE A 102 6.33 -2.76 -1.69
C ILE A 102 5.82 -4.10 -2.27
N ILE A 103 5.77 -5.16 -1.46
CA ILE A 103 5.25 -6.47 -1.87
C ILE A 103 3.76 -6.35 -2.27
N LEU A 104 2.95 -5.67 -1.47
CA LEU A 104 1.53 -5.46 -1.74
C LEU A 104 1.33 -4.68 -3.05
N TYR A 105 1.99 -3.53 -3.22
CA TYR A 105 1.87 -2.72 -4.43
C TYR A 105 2.29 -3.47 -5.69
N ASN A 106 3.41 -4.19 -5.67
CA ASN A 106 3.85 -4.98 -6.82
C ASN A 106 2.85 -6.09 -7.16
N TYR A 107 2.27 -6.74 -6.15
CA TYR A 107 1.26 -7.77 -6.35
C TYR A 107 -0.01 -7.20 -7.01
N VAL A 108 -0.50 -6.08 -6.49
CA VAL A 108 -1.68 -5.39 -7.06
C VAL A 108 -1.40 -4.89 -8.47
N LEU A 109 -0.28 -4.19 -8.69
CA LEU A 109 0.11 -3.67 -10.01
C LEU A 109 0.27 -4.77 -11.05
N THR A 110 0.80 -5.93 -10.66
CA THR A 110 0.86 -7.10 -11.53
C THR A 110 -0.55 -7.44 -12.00
N SER A 111 -1.47 -7.66 -11.07
CA SER A 111 -2.84 -8.06 -11.43
C SER A 111 -3.61 -6.95 -12.15
N TYR A 112 -3.38 -5.68 -11.83
CA TYR A 112 -3.98 -4.56 -12.52
C TYR A 112 -3.58 -4.54 -14.00
N LYS A 113 -2.30 -4.73 -14.29
CA LYS A 113 -1.76 -4.73 -15.65
C LYS A 113 -2.06 -6.00 -16.44
N THR A 114 -2.56 -7.06 -15.80
CA THR A 114 -2.90 -8.33 -16.45
C THR A 114 -4.37 -8.67 -16.33
N GLU A 115 -4.79 -9.28 -15.22
CA GLU A 115 -6.15 -9.83 -15.09
C GLU A 115 -7.22 -8.74 -15.01
N HIS A 116 -7.00 -7.66 -14.25
CA HIS A 116 -8.00 -6.60 -14.17
C HIS A 116 -8.11 -5.85 -15.49
N LEU A 117 -6.99 -5.59 -16.18
CA LEU A 117 -7.01 -4.95 -17.50
C LEU A 117 -7.79 -5.78 -18.52
N LYS A 118 -7.65 -7.10 -18.48
CA LYS A 118 -8.46 -7.99 -19.31
C LYS A 118 -9.95 -7.81 -19.00
N ILE A 119 -10.35 -7.87 -17.74
CA ILE A 119 -11.76 -7.76 -17.33
C ILE A 119 -12.33 -6.36 -17.65
N ALA A 120 -11.55 -5.30 -17.44
CA ALA A 120 -11.95 -3.94 -17.78
C ALA A 120 -12.28 -3.80 -19.27
N LYS A 121 -11.46 -4.41 -20.15
CA LYS A 121 -11.73 -4.47 -21.59
C LYS A 121 -13.00 -5.25 -21.91
N MET A 122 -13.22 -6.39 -21.26
CA MET A 122 -14.44 -7.19 -21.46
C MET A 122 -15.70 -6.36 -21.10
N ILE A 123 -15.64 -5.60 -20.01
CA ILE A 123 -16.72 -4.69 -19.59
C ILE A 123 -16.97 -3.61 -20.63
N ASP A 124 -15.92 -2.91 -21.08
CA ASP A 124 -16.04 -1.82 -22.06
C ASP A 124 -16.52 -2.32 -23.44
N GLN A 125 -16.16 -3.55 -23.80
CA GLN A 125 -16.58 -4.21 -25.03
C GLN A 125 -17.97 -4.83 -24.96
N HIS A 126 -18.64 -4.73 -23.80
CA HIS A 126 -19.96 -5.31 -23.56
C HIS A 126 -19.98 -6.82 -23.87
N GLU A 127 -18.92 -7.54 -23.48
CA GLU A 127 -18.91 -8.99 -23.57
C GLU A 127 -20.06 -9.61 -22.76
N PRO A 128 -20.50 -10.85 -23.09
CA PRO A 128 -21.58 -11.50 -22.37
C PRO A 128 -21.33 -11.57 -20.86
N GLU A 129 -22.35 -11.24 -20.06
CA GLU A 129 -22.26 -11.15 -18.59
C GLU A 129 -21.69 -12.42 -17.95
N GLU A 130 -22.09 -13.61 -18.46
CA GLU A 130 -21.56 -14.89 -18.00
C GLU A 130 -20.03 -14.99 -18.13
N GLN A 131 -19.46 -14.45 -19.22
CA GLN A 131 -18.01 -14.45 -19.43
C GLN A 131 -17.30 -13.50 -18.47
N ILE A 132 -17.87 -12.33 -18.23
CA ILE A 132 -17.35 -11.36 -17.26
C ILE A 132 -17.38 -11.95 -15.85
N ILE A 133 -18.50 -12.54 -15.42
CA ILE A 133 -18.65 -13.19 -14.11
C ILE A 133 -17.64 -14.32 -13.94
N LYS A 134 -17.43 -15.14 -14.99
CA LYS A 134 -16.43 -16.22 -14.96
C LYS A 134 -15.01 -15.66 -14.79
N ALA A 135 -14.68 -14.57 -15.47
CA ALA A 135 -13.36 -13.94 -15.35
C ALA A 135 -13.14 -13.31 -13.96
N LEU A 136 -14.16 -12.66 -13.40
CA LEU A 136 -14.17 -12.12 -12.04
C LEU A 136 -13.96 -13.23 -11.00
N THR A 137 -14.72 -14.32 -11.11
CA THR A 137 -14.59 -15.49 -10.22
C THR A 137 -13.20 -16.10 -10.28
N ALA A 138 -12.62 -16.20 -11.48
CA ALA A 138 -11.27 -16.72 -11.68
C ALA A 138 -10.19 -15.78 -11.09
N LEU A 139 -10.38 -14.46 -11.21
CA LEU A 139 -9.52 -13.46 -10.58
C LEU A 139 -9.51 -13.64 -9.06
N ASP A 140 -10.69 -13.71 -8.44
CA ASP A 140 -10.78 -13.79 -6.99
C ASP A 140 -10.24 -15.10 -6.45
N THR A 141 -10.61 -16.22 -7.08
CA THR A 141 -10.12 -17.56 -6.70
C THR A 141 -8.59 -17.63 -6.77
N LYS A 142 -7.98 -17.02 -7.79
CA LYS A 142 -6.54 -17.07 -8.00
C LYS A 142 -5.79 -16.09 -7.11
N ARG A 143 -6.34 -14.90 -6.87
CA ARG A 143 -5.56 -13.74 -6.39
C ARG A 143 -6.04 -13.13 -5.08
N TYR A 144 -7.32 -13.25 -4.72
CA TYR A 144 -7.89 -12.43 -3.65
C TYR A 144 -7.36 -12.82 -2.27
N ASN A 145 -7.26 -14.11 -1.96
CA ASN A 145 -6.73 -14.56 -0.67
C ASN A 145 -5.29 -14.07 -0.45
N GLU A 146 -4.44 -14.17 -1.47
CA GLU A 146 -3.06 -13.69 -1.40
C GLU A 146 -2.97 -12.15 -1.28
N PHE A 147 -3.91 -11.43 -1.91
CA PHE A 147 -4.06 -9.98 -1.69
C PHE A 147 -4.37 -9.68 -0.22
N ILE A 148 -5.38 -10.32 0.36
CA ILE A 148 -5.80 -10.11 1.75
C ILE A 148 -4.67 -10.42 2.72
N GLU A 149 -3.92 -11.50 2.50
CA GLU A 149 -2.75 -11.84 3.32
C GLU A 149 -1.69 -10.72 3.29
N LYS A 150 -1.37 -10.19 2.10
CA LYS A 150 -0.39 -9.11 1.94
C LYS A 150 -0.88 -7.81 2.55
N TYR A 151 -2.15 -7.46 2.33
CA TYR A 151 -2.77 -6.26 2.88
C TYR A 151 -2.83 -6.30 4.41
N ASN A 152 -3.28 -7.42 4.99
CA ASN A 152 -3.32 -7.61 6.44
C ASN A 152 -1.93 -7.63 7.06
N LYS A 153 -0.93 -8.21 6.37
CA LYS A 153 0.47 -8.17 6.83
C LYS A 153 0.98 -6.74 6.92
N LEU A 154 0.73 -5.91 5.91
CA LEU A 154 1.09 -4.49 5.93
C LEU A 154 0.42 -3.77 7.10
N TRP A 155 -0.91 -3.89 7.22
CA TRP A 155 -1.67 -3.16 8.24
C TRP A 155 -1.37 -3.62 9.66
N LYS A 156 -1.05 -4.90 9.87
CA LYS A 156 -0.56 -5.38 11.17
C LYS A 156 0.75 -4.70 11.58
N LEU A 157 1.67 -4.50 10.63
CA LEU A 157 2.94 -3.81 10.88
C LEU A 157 2.72 -2.30 11.08
N ALA A 158 1.82 -1.72 10.29
CA ALA A 158 1.45 -0.32 10.38
C ALA A 158 0.77 0.03 11.71
N ASP A 159 -0.10 -0.83 12.23
CA ASP A 159 -0.77 -0.66 13.52
C ASP A 159 0.24 -0.63 14.68
N VAL A 160 1.23 -1.53 14.66
CA VAL A 160 2.32 -1.54 15.64
C VAL A 160 3.14 -0.26 15.53
N TYR A 161 3.53 0.10 14.30
CA TYR A 161 4.32 1.30 14.04
C TYR A 161 3.60 2.58 14.49
N ALA A 162 2.31 2.71 14.20
CA ALA A 162 1.51 3.85 14.60
C ALA A 162 1.43 3.97 16.12
N LYS A 163 1.21 2.84 16.82
CA LYS A 163 1.18 2.82 18.29
C LYS A 163 2.53 3.26 18.88
N ASP A 164 3.64 2.72 18.38
CA ASP A 164 4.98 3.02 18.90
C ASP A 164 5.39 4.49 18.65
N ASN A 165 4.77 5.15 17.67
CA ASN A 165 5.05 6.54 17.30
C ASN A 165 3.92 7.52 17.67
N ASN A 166 2.90 7.10 18.44
CA ASN A 166 1.75 7.92 18.84
C ASN A 166 0.96 8.54 17.66
N ILE A 167 0.85 7.80 16.54
CA ILE A 167 0.09 8.22 15.37
C ILE A 167 -1.37 7.81 15.56
N GLU A 168 -2.30 8.76 15.45
CA GLU A 168 -3.74 8.50 15.54
C GLU A 168 -4.25 7.90 14.22
N VAL A 169 -4.62 6.62 14.24
CA VAL A 169 -5.16 5.93 13.05
C VAL A 169 -6.70 6.03 13.04
N LYS A 170 -7.24 6.81 12.11
CA LYS A 170 -8.67 6.78 11.81
C LYS A 170 -9.00 5.54 10.99
N LYS A 171 -9.49 4.49 11.65
CA LYS A 171 -9.99 3.30 10.97
C LYS A 171 -11.24 3.67 10.16
N MET A 172 -11.21 3.46 8.85
CA MET A 172 -12.42 3.55 8.05
C MET A 172 -13.27 2.29 8.30
N PRO A 173 -14.60 2.40 8.43
CA PRO A 173 -15.47 1.24 8.45
C PRO A 173 -15.39 0.58 7.07
N PHE A 174 -14.90 -0.66 7.02
CA PHE A 174 -15.03 -1.54 5.87
C PHE A 174 -16.31 -2.36 6.01
#